data_AF-A0A962X7F9-F1
#
_entry.id   AF-A0A962X7F9-F1
#
_cell.length_a   1.000
_cell.length_b   1.000
_cell.length_c   1.000
_cell.angle_alpha   90.00
_cell.angle_beta   90.00
_cell.angle_gamma   90.00
#
_symmetry.space_group_name_H-M   'P 1'
#
loop_
_entity.id
_entity.type
_entity.pdbx_description
1 polymer ?
#
loop_
_entity_poly.entity_id
_entity_poly.type
_entity_poly.pdbx_seq_one_letter_code
_entity_poly.pdbx_strand_id
1 'polypeptide(L)'
;MIDSVTLDPTGEMDLFGLGLNFVFADLTAPNTLNLFNLSLDLPADLDLLQSSSFILASINFTASSSGTSLLGISINTLGDSSGLPLTASIQGGNVTVAGGGPSPIPIPSSLWLLLPGLVGIVAHRRRKG
;
A
#
# COMPACT_ATOMS: atom_id res chain seq x y z
N MET A 1 1.86 -2.60 -11.06
CA MET A 1 2.64 -1.58 -11.81
C MET A 1 2.65 -0.30 -10.99
N ILE A 2 3.74 0.46 -10.99
CA ILE A 2 3.77 1.79 -10.36
C ILE A 2 2.83 2.70 -11.16
N ASP A 3 1.92 3.36 -10.46
CA ASP A 3 0.92 4.28 -11.03
C ASP A 3 1.38 5.73 -10.85
N SER A 4 1.64 6.12 -9.60
CA SER A 4 2.13 7.46 -9.26
C SER A 4 3.10 7.42 -8.08
N VAL A 5 3.95 8.44 -8.03
CA VAL A 5 4.92 8.67 -6.96
C VAL A 5 4.77 10.11 -6.50
N THR A 6 4.68 10.31 -5.19
CA THR A 6 4.70 11.63 -4.57
C THR A 6 5.85 11.66 -3.57
N LEU A 7 6.77 12.60 -3.76
CA LEU A 7 7.90 12.82 -2.87
C LEU A 7 7.55 13.92 -1.88
N ASP A 8 7.93 13.72 -0.62
CA ASP A 8 7.61 14.60 0.51
C ASP A 8 6.14 15.07 0.54
N PRO A 9 5.17 14.14 0.62
CA PRO A 9 3.75 14.49 0.64
C PRO A 9 3.34 15.34 1.86
N THR A 10 4.18 15.41 2.89
CA THR A 10 3.93 16.19 4.12
C THR A 10 4.63 17.55 4.12
N GLY A 11 5.50 17.84 3.15
CA GLY A 11 6.23 19.12 3.08
C GLY A 11 7.30 19.29 4.16
N GLU A 12 7.80 18.19 4.70
CA GLU A 12 8.75 18.20 5.82
C GLU A 12 10.19 18.42 5.34
N MET A 13 10.42 18.35 4.02
CA MET A 13 11.66 18.75 3.38
C MET A 13 11.55 20.10 2.66
N ASP A 14 10.34 20.62 2.43
CA ASP A 14 10.04 21.97 1.90
C ASP A 14 9.16 22.72 2.90
N LEU A 15 9.73 23.09 4.05
CA LEU A 15 8.99 23.63 5.21
C LEU A 15 8.21 24.90 4.86
N PHE A 16 8.74 25.68 3.92
CA PHE A 16 8.14 26.93 3.46
C PHE A 16 7.34 26.78 2.17
N GLY A 17 7.31 25.59 1.56
CA GLY A 17 6.57 25.30 0.34
C GLY A 17 7.01 26.14 -0.86
N LEU A 18 8.29 26.48 -0.93
CA LEU A 18 8.83 27.37 -1.97
C LEU A 18 9.05 26.63 -3.30
N GLY A 19 9.01 25.29 -3.29
CA GLY A 19 9.15 24.47 -4.49
C GLY A 19 10.55 24.54 -5.12
N LEU A 20 11.57 24.91 -4.33
CA LEU A 20 12.95 25.06 -4.80
C LEU A 20 13.77 23.77 -4.65
N ASN A 21 13.26 22.80 -3.90
CA ASN A 21 13.94 21.55 -3.62
C ASN A 21 14.23 20.74 -4.88
N PHE A 22 15.34 20.01 -4.86
CA PHE A 22 15.66 19.08 -5.92
C PHE A 22 14.95 17.75 -5.67
N VAL A 23 13.99 17.43 -6.53
CA VAL A 23 13.10 16.28 -6.37
C VAL A 23 13.05 15.51 -7.68
N PHE A 24 13.31 14.19 -7.64
CA PHE A 24 13.10 13.32 -8.80
C PHE A 24 12.74 11.90 -8.41
N ALA A 25 11.92 11.27 -9.25
CA ALA A 25 11.56 9.86 -9.19
C ALA A 25 11.64 9.28 -10.60
N ASP A 26 12.41 8.20 -10.79
CA ASP A 26 12.58 7.59 -12.11
C ASP A 26 12.72 6.07 -12.04
N LEU A 27 12.20 5.39 -13.06
CA LEU A 27 12.31 3.94 -13.19
C LEU A 27 13.63 3.59 -13.86
N THR A 28 14.63 3.26 -13.06
CA THR A 28 15.99 2.96 -13.55
C THR A 28 16.12 1.57 -14.18
N ALA A 29 15.23 0.65 -13.80
CA ALA A 29 15.10 -0.69 -14.37
C ALA A 29 13.68 -1.23 -14.11
N PRO A 30 13.24 -2.30 -14.79
CA PRO A 30 11.98 -2.95 -14.45
C PRO A 30 11.86 -3.23 -12.95
N ASN A 31 10.76 -2.77 -12.34
CA ASN A 31 10.48 -2.90 -10.91
C ASN A 31 11.48 -2.20 -9.96
N THR A 32 12.36 -1.34 -10.47
CA THR A 32 13.34 -0.58 -9.67
C THR A 32 13.13 0.91 -9.83
N LEU A 33 12.54 1.52 -8.80
CA LEU A 33 12.29 2.95 -8.72
C LEU A 33 13.41 3.62 -7.94
N ASN A 34 14.07 4.61 -8.54
CA ASN A 34 15.02 5.47 -7.87
C ASN A 34 14.33 6.76 -7.43
N LEU A 35 14.55 7.15 -6.18
CA LEU A 35 13.95 8.31 -5.55
C LEU A 35 15.03 9.22 -5.01
N PHE A 36 14.85 10.52 -5.18
CA PHE A 36 15.74 11.53 -4.63
C PHE A 36 14.97 12.76 -4.23
N ASN A 37 15.31 13.27 -3.05
CA ASN A 37 14.84 14.54 -2.55
C ASN A 37 15.99 15.22 -1.79
N LEU A 38 16.16 16.52 -2.00
CA LEU A 38 17.12 17.36 -1.30
C LEU A 38 16.45 18.70 -0.97
N SER A 39 16.40 19.00 0.32
CA SER A 39 15.91 20.29 0.83
C SER A 39 16.92 21.40 0.58
N LEU A 40 16.42 22.59 0.25
CA LEU A 40 17.19 23.83 0.20
C LEU A 40 16.84 24.80 1.34
N ASP A 41 16.00 24.37 2.30
CA ASP A 41 15.75 25.14 3.50
C ASP A 41 17.02 25.24 4.34
N LEU A 42 17.13 26.30 5.16
CA LEU A 42 18.30 26.49 6.00
C LEU A 42 18.39 25.36 7.03
N PRO A 43 19.60 24.86 7.35
CA PRO A 43 19.76 23.80 8.33
C PRO A 43 19.12 24.12 9.69
N ALA A 44 19.22 25.37 10.13
CA ALA A 44 18.61 25.82 11.39
C ALA A 44 17.07 25.75 11.38
N ASP A 45 16.44 25.95 10.22
CA ASP A 45 14.99 25.84 10.08
C ASP A 45 14.56 24.37 10.05
N LEU A 46 15.29 23.53 9.31
CA LEU A 46 15.08 22.08 9.28
C LEU A 46 15.21 21.47 10.68
N ASP A 47 16.29 21.78 11.41
CA ASP A 47 16.54 21.23 12.74
C ASP A 47 15.47 21.65 13.77
N LEU A 48 14.85 22.83 13.57
CA LEU A 48 13.86 23.39 14.49
C LEU A 48 12.43 22.98 14.16
N LEU A 49 12.08 22.87 12.88
CA LEU A 49 10.70 22.80 12.40
C LEU A 49 10.34 21.45 11.75
N GLN A 50 11.32 20.68 11.28
CA GLN A 50 11.06 19.37 10.69
C GLN A 50 10.56 18.40 11.78
N SER A 51 9.49 17.69 11.47
CA SER A 51 8.97 16.64 12.34
C SER A 51 10.00 15.54 12.56
N SER A 52 10.06 15.02 13.79
CA SER A 52 10.90 13.86 14.13
C SER A 52 10.55 12.57 13.37
N SER A 53 9.38 12.51 12.73
CA SER A 53 8.95 11.40 11.89
C SER A 53 8.00 11.90 10.80
N PHE A 54 8.27 11.53 9.55
CA PHE A 54 7.47 11.94 8.40
C PHE A 54 7.62 10.97 7.23
N ILE A 55 6.83 11.19 6.19
CA ILE A 55 6.79 10.35 4.99
C ILE A 55 7.73 10.96 3.94
N LEU A 56 8.78 10.22 3.57
CA LEU A 56 9.69 10.64 2.49
C LEU A 56 9.06 10.51 1.10
N ALA A 57 8.27 9.46 0.89
CA ALA A 57 7.63 9.17 -0.38
C ALA A 57 6.35 8.35 -0.20
N SER A 58 5.36 8.61 -1.05
CA SER A 58 4.19 7.77 -1.25
C SER A 58 4.21 7.20 -2.66
N ILE A 59 4.07 5.87 -2.78
CA ILE A 59 4.08 5.16 -4.06
C ILE A 59 2.76 4.43 -4.20
N ASN A 60 2.03 4.77 -5.25
CA ASN A 60 0.78 4.11 -5.60
C ASN A 60 1.03 3.04 -6.67
N PHE A 61 0.35 1.91 -6.52
CA PHE A 61 0.46 0.79 -7.44
C PHE A 61 -0.91 0.43 -8.00
N THR A 62 -0.99 0.22 -9.31
CA THR A 62 -2.11 -0.50 -9.92
C THR A 62 -1.87 -2.00 -9.79
N ALA A 63 -2.79 -2.69 -9.11
CA ALA A 63 -2.79 -4.14 -9.01
C ALA A 63 -3.10 -4.79 -10.37
N SER A 64 -2.25 -5.73 -10.81
CA SER A 64 -2.44 -6.44 -12.08
C SER A 64 -3.03 -7.85 -11.90
N SER A 65 -2.68 -8.51 -10.79
CA SER A 65 -3.20 -9.83 -10.43
C SER A 65 -3.15 -10.02 -8.92
N SER A 66 -3.87 -11.02 -8.43
CA SER A 66 -3.85 -11.42 -7.04
C SER A 66 -2.51 -12.02 -6.63
N GLY A 67 -2.05 -11.73 -5.42
CA GLY A 67 -0.81 -12.26 -4.87
C GLY A 67 -0.10 -11.26 -3.97
N THR A 68 1.10 -11.61 -3.52
CA THR A 68 1.94 -10.75 -2.68
C THR A 68 3.20 -10.35 -3.45
N SER A 69 3.47 -9.05 -3.48
CA SER A 69 4.71 -8.47 -4.00
C SER A 69 5.54 -7.93 -2.85
N LEU A 70 6.80 -8.33 -2.75
CA LEU A 70 7.73 -7.82 -1.77
C LEU A 70 8.32 -6.48 -2.25
N LEU A 71 8.48 -5.54 -1.32
CA LEU A 71 9.11 -4.24 -1.56
C LEU A 71 10.43 -4.18 -0.78
N GLY A 72 11.53 -4.17 -1.51
CA GLY A 72 12.86 -3.89 -0.98
C GLY A 72 13.15 -2.39 -0.98
N ILE A 73 13.94 -1.93 -0.02
CA ILE A 73 14.46 -0.57 0.03
C ILE A 73 15.99 -0.68 0.05
N SER A 74 16.64 0.12 -0.80
CA SER A 74 18.09 0.30 -0.81
C SER A 74 18.39 1.78 -0.67
N ILE A 75 19.32 2.13 0.22
CA ILE A 75 19.71 3.51 0.46
C ILE A 75 21.00 3.77 -0.30
N ASN A 76 20.96 4.70 -1.25
CA ASN A 76 22.15 5.17 -1.97
C ASN A 76 22.93 6.16 -1.09
N THR A 77 22.22 7.12 -0.52
CA THR A 77 22.74 8.11 0.44
C THR A 77 21.60 8.60 1.32
N LEU A 78 21.92 8.97 2.56
CA LEU A 78 21.02 9.60 3.51
C LEU A 78 21.86 10.52 4.39
N GLY A 79 21.44 11.77 4.57
CA GLY A 79 22.16 12.73 5.37
C GLY A 79 21.25 13.67 6.14
N ASP A 80 21.83 14.37 7.11
CA ASP A 80 21.16 15.39 7.89
C ASP A 80 21.13 16.76 7.18
N SER A 81 20.61 17.77 7.88
CA SER A 81 20.52 19.15 7.41
C SER A 81 21.89 19.78 7.07
N SER A 82 22.97 19.27 7.63
CA SER A 82 24.35 19.70 7.37
C SER A 82 25.06 18.86 6.30
N GLY A 83 24.37 17.88 5.72
CA GLY A 83 24.91 16.95 4.73
C GLY A 83 25.82 15.86 5.33
N LEU A 84 25.80 15.66 6.65
CA LEU A 84 26.52 14.56 7.29
C LEU A 84 25.75 13.25 7.10
N PRO A 85 26.45 12.12 6.83
CA PRO A 85 25.79 10.85 6.56
C PRO A 85 25.06 10.30 7.80
N LEU A 86 23.86 9.78 7.58
CA LEU A 86 23.04 9.13 8.60
C LEU A 86 23.02 7.61 8.40
N THR A 87 22.95 6.87 9.51
CA THR A 87 22.71 5.42 9.48
C THR A 87 21.22 5.15 9.59
N ALA A 88 20.71 4.23 8.77
CA ALA A 88 19.31 3.85 8.77
C ALA A 88 19.14 2.35 9.07
N SER A 89 18.07 2.04 9.81
CA SER A 89 17.57 0.67 9.92
C SER A 89 16.46 0.47 8.89
N ILE A 90 16.70 -0.40 7.91
CA ILE A 90 15.78 -0.63 6.80
C ILE A 90 14.81 -1.76 7.16
N GLN A 91 13.51 -1.48 7.07
CA GLN A 91 12.46 -2.49 7.11
C GLN A 91 11.72 -2.48 5.78
N GLY A 92 11.84 -3.57 5.02
CA GLY A 92 11.10 -3.75 3.77
C GLY A 92 9.60 -3.89 3.99
N GLY A 93 8.84 -3.73 2.91
CA GLY A 93 7.39 -3.83 2.91
C GLY A 93 6.87 -4.97 2.02
N ASN A 94 5.56 -5.12 1.96
CA ASN A 94 4.90 -5.92 0.95
C ASN A 94 3.54 -5.31 0.57
N VAL A 95 3.10 -5.61 -0.65
CA VAL A 95 1.75 -5.29 -1.12
C VAL A 95 1.05 -6.61 -1.42
N THR A 96 -0.08 -6.84 -0.78
CA THR A 96 -0.90 -8.04 -1.01
C THR A 96 -2.21 -7.65 -1.67
N VAL A 97 -2.44 -8.20 -2.86
CA VAL A 97 -3.69 -8.06 -3.62
C VAL A 97 -4.52 -9.31 -3.37
N ALA A 98 -5.62 -9.16 -2.64
CA ALA A 98 -6.56 -10.25 -2.44
C ALA A 98 -7.18 -10.66 -3.78
N GLY A 99 -7.27 -11.97 -4.03
CA GLY A 99 -8.01 -12.49 -5.18
C GLY A 99 -9.48 -12.11 -5.08
N GLY A 100 -9.96 -11.32 -6.03
CA GLY A 100 -11.37 -11.00 -6.20
C GLY A 100 -12.15 -12.22 -6.71
N GLY A 101 -12.33 -13.22 -5.85
CA GLY A 101 -13.51 -14.07 -5.92
C GLY A 101 -14.61 -13.44 -5.07
N PRO A 102 -15.91 -13.66 -5.36
CA PRO A 102 -16.94 -13.34 -4.39
C PRO A 102 -16.57 -14.01 -3.07
N SER A 103 -16.57 -13.24 -1.97
CA SER A 103 -16.54 -13.82 -0.63
C SER A 103 -17.54 -14.98 -0.60
N PRO A 104 -17.19 -16.18 -0.10
CA PRO A 104 -18.12 -17.31 -0.07
C PRO A 104 -19.42 -16.86 0.59
N ILE A 105 -20.44 -16.57 -0.22
CA ILE A 105 -21.75 -16.23 0.29
C ILE A 105 -22.25 -17.54 0.90
N PRO A 106 -22.53 -17.60 2.22
CA PRO A 106 -23.07 -18.81 2.81
C PRO A 106 -24.36 -19.16 2.07
N ILE A 107 -24.33 -20.25 1.29
CA ILE A 107 -25.53 -20.74 0.65
C ILE A 107 -26.41 -21.24 1.80
N PRO A 108 -27.62 -20.68 2.01
CA PRO A 108 -28.52 -21.19 3.03
C PRO A 108 -28.71 -22.68 2.76
N SER A 109 -28.41 -23.51 3.76
CA SER A 109 -28.38 -24.97 3.65
C SER A 109 -29.68 -25.47 2.99
N SER A 110 -29.58 -25.82 1.72
CA SER A 110 -30.67 -26.30 0.87
C SER A 110 -31.33 -27.56 1.43
N LEU A 111 -30.65 -28.27 2.34
CA LEU A 111 -31.18 -29.34 3.18
C LEU A 111 -32.46 -28.94 3.94
N TRP A 112 -32.55 -27.73 4.50
CA TRP A 112 -33.75 -27.30 5.23
C TRP A 112 -34.94 -27.02 4.31
N LEU A 113 -34.70 -26.71 3.03
CA LEU A 113 -35.76 -26.55 2.03
C LEU A 113 -36.19 -27.90 1.44
N LEU A 114 -35.26 -28.85 1.31
CA LEU A 114 -35.53 -30.17 0.75
C LEU A 114 -36.35 -31.07 1.69
N LEU A 115 -36.02 -31.06 2.99
CA LEU A 115 -36.65 -31.91 4.01
C LEU A 115 -38.19 -31.74 4.11
N PRO A 116 -38.75 -30.53 4.26
CA PRO A 116 -40.20 -30.36 4.36
C PRO A 116 -40.91 -30.71 3.05
N GLY A 117 -40.27 -30.48 1.89
CA GLY A 117 -40.82 -30.88 0.59
C GLY A 117 -40.94 -32.40 0.47
N LEU A 118 -39.89 -33.14 0.85
CA LEU A 118 -39.90 -34.62 0.88
C LEU A 118 -40.94 -35.17 1.87
N VAL A 119 -41.01 -34.61 3.07
CA VAL A 119 -42.01 -34.99 4.08
C VAL A 119 -43.43 -34.74 3.56
N GLY A 120 -43.67 -33.60 2.90
CA GLY A 120 -44.96 -33.27 2.29
C GLY A 120 -45.38 -34.26 1.21
N ILE A 121 -44.46 -34.66 0.32
CA ILE A 121 -44.73 -35.64 -0.74
C ILE A 121 -45.06 -37.02 -0.15
N VAL A 122 -44.28 -37.48 0.84
CA VAL A 122 -44.50 -38.77 1.49
C VAL A 122 -45.84 -38.79 2.24
N ALA A 123 -46.16 -37.72 2.98
CA ALA A 123 -47.43 -37.58 3.68
C ALA A 123 -48.62 -37.53 2.71
N HIS A 124 -48.47 -36.88 1.55
CA HIS A 124 -49.51 -36.84 0.53
C HIS A 124 -49.78 -38.21 -0.10
N ARG A 125 -48.73 -38.99 -0.41
CA ARG A 125 -48.89 -40.35 -0.94
C ARG A 125 -49.58 -41.29 0.04
N ARG A 126 -49.27 -41.20 1.34
CA ARG A 126 -49.89 -42.04 2.38
C ARG A 126 -51.36 -41.73 2.65
N ARG A 127 -51.86 -40.55 2.27
CA ARG A 127 -53.28 -40.17 2.41
C ARG A 127 -54.15 -40.57 1.22
N LYS A 128 -53.55 -40.88 0.06
CA LYS A 128 -54.26 -41.20 -1.18
C LYS A 128 -54.13 -42.67 -1.61
N GLY A 129 -53.41 -43.49 -0.85
CA GLY A 129 -53.27 -44.92 -1.05
C GLY A 129 -53.92 -45.72 0.07
#